data_AF-A0A9P0IYE5-F1
#
_entry.id   AF-A0A9P0IYE5-F1
#
_cell.length_a   1.000
_cell.length_b   1.000
_cell.length_c   1.000
_cell.angle_alpha   90.00
_cell.angle_beta   90.00
_cell.angle_gamma   90.00
#
_symmetry.space_group_name_H-M   'P 1'
#
loop_
_entity.id
_entity.type
_entity.pdbx_description
1 polymer ?
#
loop_
_entity_poly.entity_id
_entity_poly.type
_entity_poly.pdbx_seq_one_letter_code
_entity_poly.pdbx_strand_id
1 'polypeptide(L)'
;MSQYHKTDNLLQEQSQKYYSRLIDTLNNSKNQFLLFGEKSIFNNEDFFLHNHTNVEIVWCKDGKCENCKEKMPKPLAIVNQVPEIKTIDEQNQPKNKASDKSWSDEIDGAKSFRLELSPYSILTGISGETVKLYFRVIHRSWIPLEYNFHCYDQMGLIRSVLPTSVILPPNSPPFDVMVILEVTGPEGSTDEITFSVLQPEFETIKINFYIGKLTGDTTRPTIDYIFNGDCRFADTPHTCASEKWNVEVTIQDENSGLAMISSIPNNIRFRSEFNIGTKLPVIIHYTATCCFPKFEIIATDLRGNTNKKTIDAEKRKYNNT
;
A
#
# COMPACT_ATOMS: atom_id res chain seq x y z
N MET A 1 -1.68 37.12 -41.36
CA MET A 1 -0.28 36.80 -41.00
C MET A 1 -0.21 36.83 -39.48
N SER A 2 -0.56 35.73 -38.81
CA SER A 2 0.37 34.71 -38.28
C SER A 2 1.40 35.30 -37.30
N GLN A 3 1.12 35.22 -36.00
CA GLN A 3 2.15 34.99 -35.00
C GLN A 3 1.67 33.92 -34.01
N TYR A 4 2.57 32.97 -33.81
CA TYR A 4 2.40 31.68 -33.16
C TYR A 4 2.22 31.79 -31.64
N HIS A 5 1.22 31.11 -31.08
CA HIS A 5 1.23 30.64 -29.69
C HIS A 5 2.04 29.33 -29.60
N LYS A 6 3.26 29.45 -29.07
CA LYS A 6 4.09 28.41 -28.42
C LYS A 6 4.60 29.13 -27.16
N THR A 7 4.50 28.67 -25.92
CA THR A 7 4.62 27.32 -25.37
C THR A 7 4.31 27.43 -23.86
N ASP A 8 3.24 26.80 -23.35
CA ASP A 8 3.00 26.65 -21.89
C ASP A 8 3.28 25.22 -21.39
N ASN A 9 3.62 24.29 -22.28
CA ASN A 9 3.90 22.89 -21.91
C ASN A 9 5.28 22.67 -21.28
N LEU A 10 6.18 23.66 -21.29
CA LEU A 10 7.55 23.51 -20.74
C LEU A 10 7.62 23.73 -19.22
N LEU A 11 6.65 24.45 -18.64
CA LEU A 11 6.63 24.76 -17.19
C LEU A 11 6.10 23.59 -16.34
N GLN A 12 5.23 22.75 -16.92
CA GLN A 12 4.55 21.66 -16.19
C GLN A 12 5.46 20.42 -16.01
N GLU A 13 6.35 20.15 -16.96
CA GLU A 13 7.40 19.12 -16.80
C GLU A 13 8.46 19.55 -15.78
N GLN A 14 8.79 20.85 -15.73
CA GLN A 14 9.74 21.35 -14.75
C GLN A 14 9.17 21.27 -13.33
N SER A 15 7.91 21.67 -13.12
CA SER A 15 7.27 21.58 -11.80
C SER A 15 7.20 20.13 -11.28
N GLN A 16 6.82 19.16 -12.11
CA GLN A 16 6.85 17.73 -11.74
C GLN A 16 8.25 17.23 -11.35
N LYS A 17 9.30 17.72 -12.02
CA LYS A 17 10.69 17.39 -11.68
C LYS A 17 11.12 17.99 -10.34
N TYR A 18 10.62 19.18 -9.99
CA TYR A 18 10.90 19.85 -8.71
C TYR A 18 10.26 19.14 -7.51
N TYR A 19 9.03 18.61 -7.66
CA TYR A 19 8.32 17.93 -6.55
C TYR A 19 8.92 16.57 -6.17
N SER A 20 9.65 15.89 -7.07
CA SER A 20 10.27 14.59 -6.81
C SER A 20 11.39 14.60 -5.74
N ARG A 21 11.81 15.78 -5.26
CA ARG A 21 12.92 15.96 -4.30
C ARG A 21 12.48 16.50 -2.94
N LEU A 22 11.20 16.81 -2.77
CA LEU A 22 10.67 17.33 -1.51
C LEU A 22 10.16 16.17 -0.66
N ILE A 23 10.67 16.10 0.57
CA ILE A 23 10.10 15.22 1.61
C ILE A 23 9.01 16.02 2.29
N ASP A 24 7.78 15.51 2.32
CA ASP A 24 6.69 16.09 3.09
C ASP A 24 6.43 15.25 4.35
N THR A 25 6.24 15.94 5.47
CA THR A 25 5.71 15.31 6.69
C THR A 25 4.65 16.22 7.29
N LEU A 26 3.58 15.61 7.79
CA LEU A 26 2.53 16.32 8.50
C LEU A 26 3.00 16.65 9.92
N ASN A 27 3.07 17.94 10.26
CA ASN A 27 3.26 18.35 11.64
C ASN A 27 1.93 18.24 12.39
N ASN A 28 1.71 17.08 13.02
CA ASN A 28 0.49 16.77 13.78
C ASN A 28 0.18 17.76 14.91
N SER A 29 1.16 18.54 15.39
CA SER A 29 0.95 19.53 16.45
C SER A 29 0.43 20.87 15.95
N LYS A 30 0.68 21.21 14.67
CA LYS A 30 0.29 22.49 14.05
C LYS A 30 -0.71 22.33 12.89
N ASN A 31 -1.01 21.10 12.48
CA ASN A 31 -1.80 20.78 11.29
C ASN A 31 -1.28 21.50 10.03
N GLN A 32 0.04 21.51 9.87
CA GLN A 32 0.77 22.15 8.78
C GLN A 32 1.69 21.14 8.10
N PHE A 33 1.91 21.31 6.80
CA PHE A 33 2.86 20.51 6.05
C PHE A 33 4.26 21.11 6.20
N LEU A 34 5.24 20.26 6.54
CA LEU A 34 6.65 20.62 6.54
C LEU A 34 7.27 20.25 5.21
N LEU A 35 7.79 21.23 4.48
CA LEU A 35 8.57 21.01 3.27
C LEU A 35 10.05 21.16 3.57
N PHE A 36 10.84 20.13 3.24
CA PHE A 36 12.29 20.12 3.42
C PHE A 36 13.00 20.30 2.09
N GLY A 37 13.98 21.22 2.03
CA GLY A 37 14.86 21.36 0.87
C GLY A 37 16.00 22.36 1.09
N GLU A 38 16.97 22.35 0.17
CA GLU A 38 18.06 23.34 0.15
C GLU A 38 17.56 24.72 -0.29
N LYS A 39 18.15 25.78 0.28
CA LYS A 39 17.75 27.16 0.00
C LYS A 39 17.81 27.55 -1.49
N SER A 40 18.76 26.97 -2.22
CA SER A 40 18.94 27.13 -3.67
C SER A 40 17.77 26.60 -4.51
N ILE A 41 16.95 25.70 -3.96
CA ILE A 41 15.78 25.10 -4.62
C ILE A 41 14.59 26.07 -4.61
N PHE A 42 14.55 27.00 -3.65
CA PHE A 42 13.46 27.95 -3.45
C PHE A 42 13.86 29.37 -3.84
N ASN A 43 14.47 29.55 -5.01
CA ASN A 43 14.86 30.88 -5.53
C ASN A 43 13.70 31.86 -5.76
N ASN A 44 12.47 31.44 -5.45
CA ASN A 44 11.27 32.27 -5.52
C ASN A 44 10.37 31.96 -4.31
N GLU A 45 10.83 32.31 -3.11
CA GLU A 45 10.11 32.16 -1.83
C GLU A 45 8.67 32.71 -1.92
N ASP A 46 8.46 33.73 -2.74
CA ASP A 46 7.17 34.41 -2.93
C ASP A 46 6.10 33.56 -3.63
N PHE A 47 6.45 32.60 -4.50
CA PHE A 47 5.45 31.78 -5.21
C PHE A 47 4.79 30.73 -4.30
N PHE A 48 5.55 30.13 -3.38
CA PHE A 48 5.05 29.10 -2.48
C PHE A 48 4.19 29.69 -1.35
N LEU A 49 4.64 30.81 -0.76
CA LEU A 49 3.92 31.44 0.35
C LEU A 49 2.65 32.19 -0.10
N HIS A 50 2.56 32.63 -1.37
CA HIS A 50 1.33 33.23 -1.90
C HIS A 50 0.19 32.23 -2.12
N ASN A 51 0.50 30.98 -2.49
CA ASN A 51 -0.51 29.97 -2.84
C ASN A 51 -0.81 28.98 -1.71
N HIS A 52 0.01 28.93 -0.66
CA HIS A 52 -0.11 27.95 0.42
C HIS A 52 0.09 28.57 1.80
N THR A 53 -1.00 28.88 2.50
CA THR A 53 -0.99 29.48 3.85
C THR A 53 -0.77 28.47 4.99
N ASN A 54 -0.80 27.17 4.70
CA ASN A 54 -0.68 26.08 5.68
C ASN A 54 0.61 25.26 5.54
N VAL A 55 1.67 25.89 5.04
CA VAL A 55 2.97 25.25 4.80
C VAL A 55 4.05 25.99 5.58
N GLU A 56 4.89 25.24 6.29
CA GLU A 56 6.08 25.75 6.97
C GLU A 56 7.32 25.18 6.23
N ILE A 57 8.13 26.07 5.66
CA ILE A 57 9.34 25.69 4.93
C ILE A 57 10.50 25.56 5.92
N VAL A 58 11.16 24.40 5.93
CA VAL A 58 12.30 24.12 6.80
C VAL A 58 13.57 23.99 5.97
N TRP A 59 14.45 24.98 6.12
CA TRP A 59 15.74 25.04 5.45
C TRP A 59 16.71 24.06 6.06
N CYS A 60 17.32 23.20 5.25
CA CYS A 60 18.38 22.31 5.68
C CYS A 60 19.60 22.45 4.77
N LYS A 61 20.78 22.55 5.38
CA LYS A 61 22.08 22.62 4.71
C LYS A 61 23.01 21.60 5.35
N ASP A 62 23.66 20.78 4.53
CA ASP A 62 24.62 19.76 5.00
C ASP A 62 24.06 18.86 6.13
N GLY A 63 22.77 18.49 6.01
CA GLY A 63 22.07 17.65 7.00
C GLY A 63 21.70 18.34 8.32
N LYS A 64 21.87 19.65 8.46
CA LYS A 64 21.44 20.44 9.63
C LYS A 64 20.40 21.49 9.21
N CYS A 65 19.27 21.53 9.91
CA CYS A 65 18.18 22.44 9.60
C CYS A 65 18.29 23.74 10.42
N GLU A 66 18.21 24.89 9.74
CA GLU A 66 18.57 26.20 10.31
C GLU A 66 17.50 26.78 11.26
N ASN A 67 16.24 26.32 11.19
CA ASN A 67 15.12 26.83 11.99
C ASN A 67 14.55 25.86 13.05
N CYS A 68 15.26 24.78 13.40
CA CYS A 68 14.80 23.80 14.40
C CYS A 68 15.07 24.21 15.86
N LYS A 69 14.75 25.45 16.25
CA LYS A 69 14.77 25.88 17.66
C LYS A 69 13.34 25.99 18.20
N GLU A 70 12.77 24.85 18.59
CA GLU A 70 12.17 24.63 19.91
C GLU A 70 11.49 23.25 20.02
N LYS A 71 11.90 22.50 21.06
CA LYS A 71 11.39 21.19 21.55
C LYS A 71 11.72 19.97 20.68
N MET A 72 12.94 19.46 20.86
CA MET A 72 13.31 18.08 20.52
C MET A 72 12.43 17.08 21.29
N PRO A 73 11.63 16.23 20.63
CA PRO A 73 11.25 14.94 21.19
C PRO A 73 12.51 14.07 21.31
N LYS A 74 12.63 13.30 22.40
CA LYS A 74 13.73 12.35 22.60
C LYS A 74 13.84 11.39 21.40
N PRO A 75 15.07 11.08 20.93
CA PRO A 75 15.29 10.46 19.63
C PRO A 75 14.84 9.00 19.59
N LEU A 76 14.03 8.66 18.59
CA LEU A 76 14.03 7.33 17.98
C LEU A 76 14.88 7.41 16.70
N ALA A 77 15.59 6.31 16.45
CA ALA A 77 16.83 6.25 15.68
C ALA A 77 16.78 6.78 14.23
N ILE A 78 17.95 7.26 13.82
CA ILE A 78 18.36 7.84 12.54
C ILE A 78 18.35 6.79 11.41
N VAL A 79 17.91 7.16 10.21
CA VAL A 79 18.42 6.61 8.95
C VAL A 79 18.86 7.76 8.04
N ASN A 80 20.17 7.79 7.77
CA ASN A 80 20.84 8.75 6.88
C ASN A 80 20.84 8.24 5.43
N GLN A 81 20.58 9.19 4.52
CA GLN A 81 21.38 9.56 3.34
C GLN A 81 21.89 8.47 2.40
N VAL A 82 21.45 8.55 1.14
CA VAL A 82 22.06 7.89 -0.03
C VAL A 82 23.15 8.81 -0.60
N PRO A 83 24.40 8.35 -0.83
CA PRO A 83 25.40 9.12 -1.57
C PRO A 83 25.25 8.97 -3.09
N GLU A 84 25.66 10.02 -3.80
CA GLU A 84 25.67 10.20 -5.25
C GLU A 84 26.36 9.06 -6.04
N ILE A 85 25.76 8.67 -7.17
CA ILE A 85 26.37 7.78 -8.16
C ILE A 85 27.18 8.61 -9.16
N LYS A 86 28.48 8.30 -9.28
CA LYS A 86 29.33 8.70 -10.42
C LYS A 86 29.17 7.68 -11.55
N THR A 87 28.93 8.16 -12.76
CA THR A 87 28.94 7.39 -14.02
C THR A 87 30.35 6.96 -14.43
N ILE A 88 30.54 5.68 -14.77
CA ILE A 88 31.67 5.21 -15.63
C ILE A 88 31.17 4.07 -16.55
N ASP A 89 31.28 4.35 -17.86
CA ASP A 89 31.53 3.56 -19.08
C ASP A 89 31.05 2.11 -19.29
N GLU A 90 30.32 1.94 -20.39
CA GLU A 90 30.04 0.69 -21.10
C GLU A 90 31.30 0.13 -21.77
N GLN A 91 31.58 -1.16 -21.60
CA GLN A 91 32.04 -2.03 -22.70
C GLN A 91 31.91 -3.54 -22.38
N ASN A 92 31.14 -4.21 -23.23
CA ASN A 92 31.22 -5.60 -23.70
C ASN A 92 30.82 -6.80 -22.79
N GLN A 93 29.67 -7.38 -23.15
CA GLN A 93 29.23 -8.76 -22.85
C GLN A 93 30.13 -9.83 -23.52
N PRO A 94 30.04 -11.10 -23.09
CA PRO A 94 29.19 -12.01 -23.87
C PRO A 94 28.23 -12.90 -23.06
N LYS A 95 27.16 -13.26 -23.78
CA LYS A 95 25.95 -14.03 -23.47
C LYS A 95 26.21 -15.40 -22.82
N ASN A 96 25.33 -15.79 -21.89
CA ASN A 96 24.78 -17.14 -21.83
C ASN A 96 23.33 -17.13 -21.35
N LYS A 97 22.48 -17.78 -22.13
CA LYS A 97 21.04 -17.98 -21.89
C LYS A 97 20.83 -19.06 -20.83
N ALA A 98 20.12 -18.71 -19.77
CA ALA A 98 19.29 -19.65 -19.03
C ALA A 98 17.96 -18.95 -18.75
N SER A 99 16.88 -19.69 -18.95
CA SER A 99 15.50 -19.25 -18.87
C SER A 99 15.09 -18.93 -17.43
N ASP A 100 14.97 -17.65 -17.10
CA ASP A 100 14.22 -17.21 -15.94
C ASP A 100 13.02 -16.39 -16.40
N LYS A 101 11.83 -16.85 -16.00
CA LYS A 101 10.60 -16.08 -16.07
C LYS A 101 10.85 -14.79 -15.32
N SER A 102 11.06 -13.71 -16.06
CA SER A 102 11.20 -12.35 -15.55
C SER A 102 9.93 -11.98 -14.80
N TRP A 103 9.99 -12.09 -13.48
CA TRP A 103 9.07 -11.45 -12.56
C TRP A 103 9.19 -9.96 -12.83
N SER A 104 8.12 -9.35 -13.35
CA SER A 104 8.02 -7.90 -13.47
C SER A 104 8.10 -7.32 -12.06
N ASP A 105 9.23 -6.68 -11.75
CA ASP A 105 9.30 -5.72 -10.65
C ASP A 105 8.37 -4.55 -11.00
N GLU A 106 7.10 -4.68 -10.61
CA GLU A 106 6.26 -3.51 -10.35
C GLU A 106 6.85 -2.81 -9.13
N ILE A 107 7.78 -1.90 -9.38
CA ILE A 107 7.98 -0.75 -8.51
C ILE A 107 6.66 0.01 -8.58
N ASP A 108 5.83 -0.18 -7.55
CA ASP A 108 4.54 0.49 -7.37
C ASP A 108 4.75 2.00 -7.44
N GLY A 109 4.62 2.56 -8.63
CA GLY A 109 4.44 3.99 -8.81
C GLY A 109 3.16 4.31 -8.07
N ALA A 110 3.28 4.95 -6.91
CA ALA A 110 2.20 5.07 -5.93
C ALA A 110 0.88 5.46 -6.62
N LYS A 111 -0.05 4.51 -6.69
CA LYS A 111 -1.36 4.70 -7.31
C LYS A 111 -2.03 5.96 -6.78
N SER A 112 -2.81 6.63 -7.63
CA SER A 112 -3.51 7.87 -7.27
C SER A 112 -4.63 7.65 -6.23
N PHE A 113 -4.94 6.40 -5.91
CA PHE A 113 -5.87 5.99 -4.86
C PHE A 113 -5.52 4.61 -4.30
N ARG A 114 -6.26 4.19 -3.27
CA ARG A 114 -6.28 2.82 -2.76
C ARG A 114 -7.72 2.37 -2.58
N LEU A 115 -7.98 1.09 -2.86
CA LEU A 115 -9.23 0.41 -2.51
C LEU A 115 -9.13 -0.40 -1.22
N GLU A 116 -10.20 -0.35 -0.44
CA GLU A 116 -10.37 -1.16 0.77
C GLU A 116 -11.83 -1.61 0.89
N LEU A 117 -12.09 -2.70 1.60
CA LEU A 117 -13.45 -3.02 2.04
C LEU A 117 -13.73 -2.22 3.32
N SER A 118 -14.83 -1.49 3.33
CA SER A 118 -15.24 -0.73 4.51
C SER A 118 -15.66 -1.68 5.64
N PRO A 119 -15.34 -1.37 6.91
CA PRO A 119 -15.72 -2.19 8.06
C PRO A 119 -17.23 -2.28 8.29
N TYR A 120 -18.03 -1.45 7.60
CA TYR A 120 -19.48 -1.51 7.64
C TYR A 120 -20.08 -2.58 6.71
N SER A 121 -19.25 -3.21 5.87
CA SER A 121 -19.68 -4.25 4.93
C SER A 121 -20.00 -5.55 5.66
N ILE A 122 -21.11 -6.18 5.28
CA ILE A 122 -21.49 -7.51 5.77
C ILE A 122 -21.25 -8.51 4.63
N LEU A 123 -20.34 -9.45 4.82
CA LEU A 123 -19.97 -10.47 3.81
C LEU A 123 -20.81 -11.74 3.91
N THR A 124 -22.00 -11.65 4.50
CA THR A 124 -22.92 -12.76 4.68
C THR A 124 -24.35 -12.31 4.54
N GLY A 125 -25.23 -13.18 4.05
CA GLY A 125 -26.67 -12.96 4.12
C GLY A 125 -27.45 -14.25 3.90
N ILE A 126 -28.67 -14.33 4.42
CA ILE A 126 -29.56 -15.46 4.12
C ILE A 126 -30.39 -15.17 2.87
N SER A 127 -30.76 -16.23 2.13
CA SER A 127 -31.56 -16.07 0.92
C SER A 127 -32.87 -15.32 1.21
N GLY A 128 -33.17 -14.31 0.38
CA GLY A 128 -34.29 -13.38 0.54
C GLY A 128 -33.93 -12.06 1.24
N GLU A 129 -32.73 -11.92 1.81
CA GLU A 129 -32.28 -10.65 2.39
C GLU A 129 -31.71 -9.69 1.34
N THR A 130 -31.85 -8.38 1.62
CA THR A 130 -31.07 -7.34 0.96
C THR A 130 -29.85 -7.01 1.82
N VAL A 131 -28.65 -7.18 1.27
CA VAL A 131 -27.38 -6.86 1.96
C VAL A 131 -26.68 -5.70 1.29
N LYS A 132 -25.91 -4.93 2.06
CA LYS A 132 -25.13 -3.80 1.56
C LYS A 132 -23.65 -4.04 1.79
N LEU A 133 -22.87 -3.84 0.75
CA LEU A 133 -21.42 -3.80 0.77
C LEU A 133 -20.96 -2.37 0.56
N TYR A 134 -19.84 -2.02 1.17
CA TYR A 134 -19.25 -0.68 1.09
C TYR A 134 -17.79 -0.81 0.69
N PHE A 135 -17.47 -0.40 -0.53
CA PHE A 135 -16.09 -0.35 -1.02
C PHE A 135 -15.55 1.06 -0.83
N ARG A 136 -14.46 1.17 -0.07
CA ARG A 136 -13.85 2.44 0.31
C ARG A 136 -12.78 2.83 -0.69
N VAL A 137 -12.92 4.04 -1.23
CA VAL A 137 -11.95 4.70 -2.10
C VAL A 137 -11.19 5.73 -1.26
N ILE A 138 -9.87 5.55 -1.15
CA ILE A 138 -8.98 6.50 -0.48
C ILE A 138 -8.24 7.29 -1.56
N HIS A 139 -8.70 8.50 -1.84
CA HIS A 139 -8.05 9.42 -2.78
C HIS A 139 -6.69 9.88 -2.23
N ARG A 140 -5.64 9.77 -3.04
CA ARG A 140 -4.26 10.15 -2.67
C ARG A 140 -3.67 11.20 -3.60
N SER A 141 -4.40 11.60 -4.64
CA SER A 141 -3.93 12.61 -5.58
C SER A 141 -4.08 14.03 -5.01
N TRP A 142 -3.29 14.93 -5.57
CA TRP A 142 -3.30 16.36 -5.29
C TRP A 142 -4.11 17.15 -6.33
N ILE A 143 -4.72 16.46 -7.29
CA ILE A 143 -5.67 17.00 -8.26
C ILE A 143 -7.02 16.28 -8.15
N PRO A 144 -8.15 16.93 -8.50
CA PRO A 144 -9.43 16.25 -8.59
C PRO A 144 -9.38 15.13 -9.63
N LEU A 145 -9.89 13.94 -9.29
CA LEU A 145 -9.96 12.80 -10.20
C LEU A 145 -11.39 12.27 -10.27
N GLU A 146 -11.81 11.90 -11.47
CA GLU A 146 -13.07 11.19 -11.71
C GLU A 146 -12.86 9.69 -11.53
N TYR A 147 -13.75 9.09 -10.75
CA TYR A 147 -13.79 7.67 -10.47
C TYR A 147 -15.01 7.04 -11.11
N ASN A 148 -14.79 5.98 -11.87
CA ASN A 148 -15.85 5.17 -12.47
C ASN A 148 -15.86 3.79 -11.84
N PHE A 149 -17.02 3.39 -11.30
CA PHE A 149 -17.18 2.18 -10.52
C PHE A 149 -17.95 1.13 -11.30
N HIS A 150 -17.46 -0.10 -11.23
CA HIS A 150 -18.10 -1.27 -11.78
C HIS A 150 -18.05 -2.39 -10.76
N CYS A 151 -19.11 -3.19 -10.68
CA CYS A 151 -19.16 -4.34 -9.80
C CYS A 151 -19.86 -5.48 -10.53
N TYR A 152 -19.29 -6.68 -10.45
CA TYR A 152 -19.89 -7.88 -11.02
C TYR A 152 -19.66 -9.06 -10.08
N ASP A 153 -20.48 -10.09 -10.25
CA ASP A 153 -20.45 -11.29 -9.43
C ASP A 153 -20.70 -12.54 -10.27
N GLN A 154 -20.55 -13.71 -9.65
CA GLN A 154 -20.73 -14.99 -10.33
C GLN A 154 -22.18 -15.49 -10.25
N MET A 155 -22.90 -15.11 -9.18
CA MET A 155 -24.27 -15.58 -8.89
C MET A 155 -25.39 -14.59 -9.25
N GLY A 156 -25.09 -13.37 -9.71
CA GLY A 156 -26.11 -12.39 -10.10
C GLY A 156 -26.88 -11.76 -8.92
N LEU A 157 -26.24 -11.66 -7.76
CA LEU A 157 -26.77 -11.07 -6.54
C LEU A 157 -26.81 -9.55 -6.59
N ILE A 158 -25.91 -8.90 -7.33
CA ILE A 158 -25.80 -7.44 -7.43
C ILE A 158 -27.06 -6.85 -8.07
N ARG A 159 -27.63 -5.85 -7.41
CA ARG A 159 -28.78 -5.05 -7.89
C ARG A 159 -28.41 -3.64 -8.26
N SER A 160 -27.48 -3.02 -7.54
CA SER A 160 -27.03 -1.66 -7.85
C SER A 160 -25.66 -1.36 -7.27
N VAL A 161 -24.99 -0.40 -7.91
CA VAL A 161 -23.74 0.24 -7.47
C VAL A 161 -24.03 1.72 -7.35
N LEU A 162 -23.84 2.31 -6.17
CA LEU A 162 -24.26 3.66 -5.84
C LEU A 162 -23.13 4.44 -5.11
N PRO A 163 -22.63 5.54 -5.70
CA PRO A 163 -22.85 5.97 -7.08
C PRO A 163 -22.09 5.07 -8.07
N THR A 164 -22.40 5.18 -9.37
CA THR A 164 -21.60 4.55 -10.43
C THR A 164 -20.36 5.35 -10.81
N SER A 165 -20.33 6.65 -10.47
CA SER A 165 -19.16 7.50 -10.63
C SER A 165 -19.16 8.67 -9.65
N VAL A 166 -17.98 9.23 -9.37
CA VAL A 166 -17.82 10.41 -8.51
C VAL A 166 -16.55 11.16 -8.87
N ILE A 167 -16.53 12.48 -8.70
CA ILE A 167 -15.30 13.27 -8.75
C ILE A 167 -14.86 13.55 -7.32
N LEU A 168 -13.65 13.12 -6.94
CA LEU A 168 -13.08 13.38 -5.63
C LEU A 168 -12.00 14.48 -5.75
N PRO A 169 -12.20 15.65 -5.11
CA PRO A 169 -11.15 16.66 -4.97
C PRO A 169 -9.98 16.21 -4.09
N PRO A 170 -8.85 16.95 -4.12
CA PRO A 170 -7.74 16.75 -3.18
C PRO A 170 -8.23 16.84 -1.73
N ASN A 171 -7.64 16.03 -0.85
CA ASN A 171 -8.00 15.94 0.57
C ASN A 171 -9.45 15.48 0.84
N SER A 172 -10.12 14.85 -0.13
CA SER A 172 -11.41 14.19 0.12
C SER A 172 -11.28 13.17 1.26
N PRO A 173 -12.26 13.10 2.18
CA PRO A 173 -12.31 12.00 3.14
C PRO A 173 -12.49 10.67 2.40
N PRO A 174 -12.17 9.52 3.02
CA PRO A 174 -12.47 8.22 2.44
C PRO A 174 -13.93 8.12 2.01
N PHE A 175 -14.16 7.69 0.77
CA PHE A 175 -15.48 7.66 0.14
C PHE A 175 -15.95 6.22 -0.02
N ASP A 176 -17.12 5.88 0.55
CA ASP A 176 -17.67 4.52 0.48
C ASP A 176 -18.68 4.42 -0.67
N VAL A 177 -18.41 3.54 -1.64
CA VAL A 177 -19.32 3.15 -2.72
C VAL A 177 -20.18 1.99 -2.23
N MET A 178 -21.50 2.16 -2.26
CA MET A 178 -22.45 1.16 -1.80
C MET A 178 -22.84 0.22 -2.93
N VAL A 179 -22.68 -1.09 -2.71
CA VAL A 179 -23.21 -2.13 -3.60
C VAL A 179 -24.36 -2.84 -2.88
N ILE A 180 -25.53 -2.86 -3.50
CA ILE A 180 -26.72 -3.52 -2.96
C ILE A 180 -26.83 -4.90 -3.57
N LEU A 181 -26.91 -5.91 -2.71
CA LEU A 181 -27.12 -7.31 -3.06
C LEU A 181 -28.55 -7.73 -2.71
N GLU A 182 -29.17 -8.52 -3.57
CA GLU A 182 -30.34 -9.33 -3.24
C GLU A 182 -29.90 -10.79 -3.15
N VAL A 183 -29.83 -11.31 -1.93
CA VAL A 183 -29.23 -12.61 -1.67
C VAL A 183 -30.19 -13.69 -2.15
N THR A 184 -29.74 -14.50 -3.11
CA THR A 184 -30.48 -15.66 -3.62
C THR A 184 -29.51 -16.81 -3.85
N GLY A 185 -29.89 -18.01 -3.44
CA GLY A 185 -29.03 -19.19 -3.62
C GLY A 185 -29.09 -20.16 -2.44
N PRO A 186 -28.46 -21.33 -2.58
CA PRO A 186 -28.43 -22.34 -1.54
C PRO A 186 -27.58 -21.89 -0.35
N GLU A 187 -28.03 -22.21 0.87
CA GLU A 187 -27.22 -21.98 2.06
C GLU A 187 -25.91 -22.80 2.01
N GLY A 188 -24.81 -22.16 2.41
CA GLY A 188 -23.46 -22.71 2.37
C GLY A 188 -22.68 -22.40 1.08
N SER A 189 -23.32 -21.83 0.05
CA SER A 189 -22.58 -21.38 -1.14
C SER A 189 -21.84 -20.07 -0.90
N THR A 190 -20.88 -19.79 -1.79
CA THR A 190 -20.08 -18.57 -1.79
C THR A 190 -20.17 -17.94 -3.17
N ASP A 191 -20.44 -16.65 -3.22
CA ASP A 191 -20.38 -15.83 -4.44
C ASP A 191 -19.09 -15.02 -4.44
N GLU A 192 -18.40 -14.97 -5.57
CA GLU A 192 -17.23 -14.11 -5.74
C GLU A 192 -17.67 -12.79 -6.35
N ILE A 193 -17.52 -11.71 -5.60
CA ILE A 193 -17.87 -10.36 -6.03
C ILE A 193 -16.58 -9.60 -6.31
N THR A 194 -16.51 -9.02 -7.50
CA THR A 194 -15.38 -8.17 -7.91
C THR A 194 -15.85 -6.74 -8.10
N PHE A 195 -15.33 -5.85 -7.25
CA PHE A 195 -15.48 -4.41 -7.42
C PHE A 195 -14.27 -3.84 -8.15
N SER A 196 -14.50 -2.89 -9.05
CA SER A 196 -13.47 -2.31 -9.91
C SER A 196 -13.65 -0.81 -10.02
N VAL A 197 -12.52 -0.10 -9.96
CA VAL A 197 -12.39 1.27 -10.44
C VAL A 197 -11.83 1.20 -11.85
N LEU A 198 -12.50 1.83 -12.82
CA LEU A 198 -12.10 1.83 -14.23
C LEU A 198 -11.29 3.08 -14.64
N GLN A 199 -11.46 4.17 -13.90
CA GLN A 199 -10.82 5.47 -14.06
C GLN A 199 -10.59 6.05 -12.66
N PRO A 200 -9.50 6.77 -12.36
CA PRO A 200 -8.42 7.21 -13.25
C PRO A 200 -7.44 6.09 -13.66
N GLU A 201 -7.31 5.07 -12.83
CA GLU A 201 -6.47 3.89 -13.07
C GLU A 201 -7.32 2.64 -12.78
N PHE A 202 -7.02 1.53 -13.46
CA PHE A 202 -7.73 0.28 -13.22
C PHE A 202 -7.23 -0.37 -11.93
N GLU A 203 -8.12 -0.57 -10.96
CA GLU A 203 -7.85 -1.32 -9.75
C GLU A 203 -9.07 -2.12 -9.33
N THR A 204 -8.86 -3.31 -8.77
CA THR A 204 -9.94 -4.19 -8.34
C THR A 204 -9.73 -4.70 -6.92
N ILE A 205 -10.85 -5.04 -6.29
CA ILE A 205 -10.90 -5.72 -5.01
C ILE A 205 -11.92 -6.84 -5.12
N LYS A 206 -11.50 -8.04 -4.70
CA LYS A 206 -12.33 -9.24 -4.75
C LYS A 206 -12.75 -9.64 -3.35
N ILE A 207 -13.99 -10.06 -3.20
CA ILE A 207 -14.53 -10.56 -1.94
C ILE A 207 -15.28 -11.87 -2.18
N ASN A 208 -15.29 -12.72 -1.16
CA ASN A 208 -16.11 -13.92 -1.08
C ASN A 208 -17.31 -13.60 -0.18
N PHE A 209 -18.50 -13.55 -0.77
CA PHE A 209 -19.76 -13.34 -0.07
C PHE A 209 -20.44 -14.68 0.24
N TYR A 210 -20.75 -14.92 1.51
CA TYR A 210 -21.29 -16.21 1.97
C TYR A 210 -22.81 -16.19 2.08
N ILE A 211 -23.49 -17.13 1.41
CA ILE A 211 -24.94 -17.31 1.54
C ILE A 211 -25.19 -18.20 2.75
N GLY A 212 -25.79 -17.64 3.80
CA GLY A 212 -26.02 -18.30 5.08
C GLY A 212 -25.53 -17.48 6.26
N LYS A 213 -25.50 -18.11 7.44
CA LYS A 213 -24.98 -17.49 8.66
C LYS A 213 -23.57 -18.01 8.95
N LEU A 214 -22.62 -17.09 9.12
CA LEU A 214 -21.35 -17.43 9.77
C LEU A 214 -21.65 -17.70 11.26
N THR A 215 -21.43 -18.90 11.77
CA THR A 215 -21.65 -19.21 13.18
C THR A 215 -20.37 -19.11 14.00
N GLY A 216 -20.38 -18.25 15.03
CA GLY A 216 -19.60 -18.40 16.26
C GLY A 216 -18.09 -18.64 16.15
N ASP A 217 -17.38 -17.90 15.30
CA ASP A 217 -15.93 -18.02 15.20
C ASP A 217 -15.20 -17.08 16.18
N THR A 218 -14.43 -17.68 17.08
CA THR A 218 -13.56 -17.01 18.06
C THR A 218 -12.09 -17.39 17.88
N THR A 219 -11.77 -18.14 16.83
CA THR A 219 -10.42 -18.62 16.55
C THR A 219 -9.65 -17.54 15.80
N ARG A 220 -8.34 -17.45 16.05
CA ARG A 220 -7.50 -16.49 15.34
C ARG A 220 -6.93 -17.14 14.08
N PRO A 221 -6.68 -16.37 13.00
CA PRO A 221 -6.01 -16.88 11.82
C PRO A 221 -4.71 -17.61 12.15
N THR A 222 -4.45 -18.72 11.47
CA THR A 222 -3.17 -19.42 11.51
C THR A 222 -2.14 -18.66 10.67
N ILE A 223 -0.89 -18.63 11.16
CA ILE A 223 0.24 -17.99 10.48
C ILE A 223 1.43 -18.93 10.59
N ASP A 224 1.73 -19.62 9.51
CA ASP A 224 2.89 -20.49 9.35
C ASP A 224 3.89 -19.86 8.39
N TYR A 225 5.17 -20.18 8.52
CA TYR A 225 6.19 -19.58 7.68
C TYR A 225 7.38 -20.49 7.42
N ILE A 226 7.97 -20.32 6.24
CA ILE A 226 9.22 -20.93 5.82
C ILE A 226 10.22 -19.79 5.61
N PHE A 227 11.25 -19.77 6.44
CA PHE A 227 12.29 -18.75 6.41
C PHE A 227 13.53 -19.23 5.65
N ASN A 228 14.13 -18.34 4.88
CA ASN A 228 15.36 -18.58 4.14
C ASN A 228 16.31 -17.37 4.24
N GLY A 229 17.60 -17.65 4.46
CA GLY A 229 18.62 -16.66 4.78
C GLY A 229 19.13 -16.78 6.21
N ASP A 230 20.10 -15.95 6.58
CA ASP A 230 20.65 -15.88 7.95
C ASP A 230 21.35 -14.53 8.13
N CYS A 231 20.86 -13.72 9.06
CA CYS A 231 21.43 -12.39 9.33
C CYS A 231 22.35 -12.35 10.55
N ARG A 232 22.65 -13.49 11.18
CA ARG A 232 23.42 -13.55 12.45
C ARG A 232 24.81 -12.92 12.39
N PHE A 233 25.45 -12.91 11.22
CA PHE A 233 26.82 -12.41 11.02
C PHE A 233 26.88 -11.18 10.10
N ALA A 234 25.73 -10.58 9.79
CA ALA A 234 25.64 -9.41 8.93
C ALA A 234 25.69 -8.13 9.78
N ASP A 235 26.77 -7.96 10.55
CA ASP A 235 26.89 -6.94 11.61
C ASP A 235 27.54 -5.61 11.15
N THR A 236 28.19 -5.59 9.99
CA THR A 236 28.72 -4.36 9.39
C THR A 236 27.73 -3.74 8.38
N PRO A 237 27.79 -2.42 8.13
CA PRO A 237 26.94 -1.78 7.11
C PRO A 237 27.08 -2.39 5.71
N HIS A 238 28.29 -2.80 5.33
CA HIS A 238 28.53 -3.43 4.03
C HIS A 238 27.88 -4.82 3.97
N THR A 239 28.10 -5.65 5.00
CA THR A 239 27.58 -7.02 5.04
C THR A 239 26.07 -7.06 5.21
N CYS A 240 25.47 -6.18 6.02
CA CYS A 240 24.00 -6.14 6.16
C CYS A 240 23.30 -5.71 4.87
N ALA A 241 23.94 -4.85 4.06
CA ALA A 241 23.37 -4.38 2.81
C ALA A 241 23.50 -5.40 1.68
N SER A 242 24.58 -6.20 1.67
CA SER A 242 24.81 -7.24 0.66
C SER A 242 23.99 -8.52 0.94
N GLU A 243 23.79 -8.87 2.21
CA GLU A 243 23.05 -10.06 2.62
C GLU A 243 21.53 -9.82 2.60
N LYS A 244 20.79 -10.78 2.04
CA LYS A 244 19.33 -10.75 1.96
C LYS A 244 18.73 -11.98 2.63
N TRP A 245 17.54 -11.79 3.16
CA TRP A 245 16.72 -12.85 3.69
C TRP A 245 15.31 -12.74 3.12
N ASN A 246 14.63 -13.87 3.07
CA ASN A 246 13.26 -13.94 2.61
C ASN A 246 12.45 -14.91 3.46
N VAL A 247 11.13 -14.71 3.44
CA VAL A 247 10.19 -15.58 4.13
C VAL A 247 8.96 -15.76 3.25
N GLU A 248 8.53 -17.01 3.16
CA GLU A 248 7.21 -17.37 2.65
C GLU A 248 6.31 -17.59 3.86
N VAL A 249 5.15 -16.92 3.90
CA VAL A 249 4.18 -17.03 4.98
C VAL A 249 2.87 -17.55 4.42
N THR A 250 2.33 -18.60 5.06
CA THR A 250 1.00 -19.14 4.77
C THR A 250 0.05 -18.70 5.87
N ILE A 251 -1.05 -18.07 5.49
CA ILE A 251 -2.05 -17.52 6.41
C ILE A 251 -3.40 -18.11 6.05
N GLN A 252 -4.17 -18.56 7.05
CA GLN A 252 -5.49 -19.13 6.80
C GLN A 252 -6.45 -18.88 7.95
N ASP A 253 -7.73 -18.75 7.62
CA ASP A 253 -8.83 -18.87 8.56
C ASP A 253 -9.94 -19.72 7.93
N GLU A 254 -10.12 -20.96 8.39
CA GLU A 254 -11.07 -21.90 7.77
C GLU A 254 -12.52 -21.65 8.19
N ASN A 255 -12.73 -20.95 9.30
CA ASN A 255 -14.02 -20.82 9.94
C ASN A 255 -14.80 -19.65 9.36
N SER A 256 -14.28 -18.43 9.49
CA SER A 256 -14.91 -17.21 9.00
C SER A 256 -14.22 -16.62 7.77
N GLY A 257 -12.96 -16.95 7.53
CA GLY A 257 -12.19 -16.44 6.40
C GLY A 257 -11.47 -15.13 6.72
N LEU A 258 -10.50 -14.77 5.88
CA LEU A 258 -9.56 -13.67 6.13
C LEU A 258 -10.12 -12.32 5.70
N ALA A 259 -10.23 -11.34 6.62
CA ALA A 259 -10.61 -9.96 6.31
C ALA A 259 -9.44 -9.13 5.79
N MET A 260 -8.27 -9.28 6.42
CA MET A 260 -7.14 -8.39 6.19
C MET A 260 -5.83 -9.10 6.49
N ILE A 261 -4.84 -8.85 5.63
CA ILE A 261 -3.44 -9.21 5.85
C ILE A 261 -2.62 -7.92 5.69
N SER A 262 -1.76 -7.63 6.66
CA SER A 262 -0.89 -6.45 6.65
C SER A 262 0.43 -6.75 7.32
N SER A 263 1.46 -5.95 7.02
CA SER A 263 2.80 -6.20 7.55
C SER A 263 3.54 -4.94 7.96
N ILE A 264 4.54 -5.12 8.81
CA ILE A 264 5.47 -4.08 9.24
C ILE A 264 6.91 -4.62 9.07
N PRO A 265 7.70 -4.04 8.15
CA PRO A 265 7.34 -2.99 7.20
C PRO A 265 6.38 -3.50 6.11
N ASN A 266 5.57 -2.59 5.54
CA ASN A 266 4.53 -2.93 4.58
C ASN A 266 5.11 -3.16 3.17
N ASN A 267 5.65 -4.35 2.94
CA ASN A 267 6.24 -4.74 1.65
C ASN A 267 6.05 -6.24 1.37
N ILE A 268 4.84 -6.73 1.61
CA ILE A 268 4.47 -8.12 1.30
C ILE A 268 4.00 -8.23 -0.15
N ARG A 269 4.33 -9.35 -0.78
CA ARG A 269 3.86 -9.69 -2.13
C ARG A 269 3.00 -10.94 -2.05
N PHE A 270 1.75 -10.85 -2.49
CA PHE A 270 0.88 -12.02 -2.54
C PHE A 270 1.28 -12.93 -3.69
N ARG A 271 1.29 -14.25 -3.46
CA ARG A 271 1.59 -15.25 -4.49
C ARG A 271 0.50 -15.33 -5.55
N SER A 272 -0.74 -15.06 -5.15
CA SER A 272 -1.93 -15.00 -5.99
C SER A 272 -2.82 -13.84 -5.53
N GLU A 273 -3.83 -13.50 -6.33
CA GLU A 273 -4.84 -12.53 -5.91
C GLU A 273 -5.46 -12.91 -4.57
N PHE A 274 -5.69 -11.91 -3.72
CA PHE A 274 -6.29 -12.06 -2.41
C PHE A 274 -7.77 -11.67 -2.47
N ASN A 275 -8.64 -12.65 -2.22
CA ASN A 275 -10.08 -12.42 -2.05
C ASN A 275 -10.38 -12.23 -0.57
N ILE A 276 -10.97 -11.09 -0.20
CA ILE A 276 -11.40 -10.84 1.17
C ILE A 276 -12.50 -11.83 1.54
N GLY A 277 -12.40 -12.40 2.73
CA GLY A 277 -13.28 -13.46 3.20
C GLY A 277 -12.85 -14.85 2.76
N THR A 278 -11.74 -15.03 2.03
CA THR A 278 -11.29 -16.37 1.65
C THR A 278 -10.98 -17.25 2.86
N LYS A 279 -11.42 -18.51 2.79
CA LYS A 279 -11.08 -19.58 3.74
C LYS A 279 -9.90 -20.44 3.30
N LEU A 280 -9.46 -20.24 2.06
CA LEU A 280 -8.32 -20.93 1.49
C LEU A 280 -7.01 -20.32 2.01
N PRO A 281 -5.93 -21.11 2.09
CA PRO A 281 -4.62 -20.58 2.47
C PRO A 281 -4.16 -19.48 1.51
N VAL A 282 -3.71 -18.36 2.07
CA VAL A 282 -3.10 -17.24 1.35
C VAL A 282 -1.59 -17.28 1.59
N ILE A 283 -0.83 -17.31 0.49
CA ILE A 283 0.63 -17.34 0.54
C ILE A 283 1.16 -15.95 0.18
N ILE A 284 2.02 -15.42 1.04
CA ILE A 284 2.73 -14.15 0.82
C ILE A 284 4.24 -14.35 0.91
N HIS A 285 4.97 -13.50 0.21
CA HIS A 285 6.41 -13.43 0.24
C HIS A 285 6.85 -12.07 0.79
N TYR A 286 7.89 -12.10 1.61
CA TYR A 286 8.59 -10.91 2.05
C TYR A 286 10.09 -11.12 1.84
N THR A 287 10.78 -10.05 1.43
CA THR A 287 12.23 -10.06 1.22
C THR A 287 12.80 -8.74 1.70
N ALA A 288 13.90 -8.81 2.43
CA ALA A 288 14.62 -7.65 2.92
C ALA A 288 16.11 -7.91 3.00
N THR A 289 16.88 -6.83 3.16
CA THR A 289 18.29 -6.94 3.52
C THR A 289 18.44 -7.24 5.01
N CYS A 290 19.59 -7.76 5.40
CA CYS A 290 19.88 -8.01 6.81
C CYS A 290 19.99 -6.74 7.66
N CYS A 291 20.04 -5.54 7.05
CA CYS A 291 19.87 -4.29 7.79
C CYS A 291 18.45 -4.12 8.37
N PHE A 292 17.46 -4.86 7.85
CA PHE A 292 16.08 -4.93 8.35
C PHE A 292 15.71 -6.38 8.65
N PRO A 293 16.23 -6.97 9.74
CA PRO A 293 16.09 -8.40 10.01
C PRO A 293 14.74 -8.78 10.61
N LYS A 294 13.86 -7.82 10.88
CA LYS A 294 12.58 -8.03 11.58
C LYS A 294 11.41 -7.72 10.67
N PHE A 295 10.43 -8.61 10.71
CA PHE A 295 9.18 -8.52 9.97
C PHE A 295 8.04 -8.95 10.88
N GLU A 296 6.99 -8.14 10.97
CA GLU A 296 5.76 -8.51 11.65
C GLU A 296 4.64 -8.68 10.62
N ILE A 297 3.95 -9.82 10.68
CA ILE A 297 2.76 -10.11 9.88
C ILE A 297 1.54 -10.11 10.80
N ILE A 298 0.48 -9.46 10.34
CA ILE A 298 -0.78 -9.28 11.05
C ILE A 298 -1.90 -9.79 10.15
N ALA A 299 -2.69 -10.73 10.65
CA ALA A 299 -3.85 -11.27 9.95
C ALA A 299 -5.10 -11.14 10.83
N THR A 300 -6.20 -10.71 10.23
CA THR A 300 -7.50 -10.54 10.88
C THR A 300 -8.57 -11.26 10.08
N ASP A 301 -9.44 -12.03 10.74
CA ASP A 301 -10.57 -12.73 10.13
C ASP A 301 -11.82 -11.82 9.99
N LEU A 302 -12.90 -12.34 9.39
CA LEU A 302 -14.17 -11.61 9.25
C LEU A 302 -14.90 -11.35 10.58
N ARG A 303 -14.48 -11.99 11.68
CA ARG A 303 -15.01 -11.76 13.04
C ARG A 303 -14.16 -10.79 13.86
N GLY A 304 -13.04 -10.31 13.32
CA GLY A 304 -12.12 -9.41 14.00
C GLY A 304 -11.09 -10.13 14.87
N ASN A 305 -11.06 -11.46 14.91
CA ASN A 305 -10.01 -12.21 15.59
C ASN A 305 -8.69 -11.95 14.85
N THR A 306 -7.68 -11.50 15.60
CA THR A 306 -6.41 -11.05 15.03
C THR A 306 -5.25 -11.88 15.56
N ASN A 307 -4.36 -12.33 14.67
CA ASN A 307 -3.08 -12.93 15.01
C ASN A 307 -1.92 -12.05 14.53
N LYS A 308 -0.85 -12.01 15.30
CA LYS A 308 0.38 -11.29 14.98
C LYS A 308 1.57 -12.21 15.16
N LYS A 309 2.48 -12.22 14.18
CA LYS A 309 3.71 -13.02 14.24
C LYS A 309 4.90 -12.17 13.85
N THR A 310 5.86 -12.06 14.75
CA THR A 310 7.17 -11.47 14.47
C THR A 310 8.14 -12.55 14.02
N ILE A 311 8.79 -12.31 12.89
CA ILE A 311 9.84 -13.14 12.30
C ILE A 311 11.12 -12.31 12.35
N ASP A 312 12.17 -12.92 12.91
CA ASP A 312 13.44 -12.25 13.21
C ASP A 312 14.59 -13.08 12.65
N ALA A 313 15.24 -12.56 11.60
CA ALA A 313 16.32 -13.21 10.85
C ALA A 313 17.62 -13.34 11.67
N GLU A 314 17.73 -12.67 12.83
CA GLU A 314 18.87 -12.79 13.74
C GLU A 314 18.69 -13.91 14.77
N LYS A 315 17.45 -14.29 15.10
CA LYS A 315 17.13 -15.11 16.29
C LYS A 315 17.07 -16.62 16.06
N ARG A 316 17.60 -17.14 14.96
CA ARG A 316 17.55 -18.59 14.75
C ARG A 316 18.51 -19.31 15.71
N LYS A 317 17.94 -19.84 16.80
CA LYS A 317 18.46 -21.04 17.46
C LYS A 317 18.27 -22.20 16.51
N TYR A 318 19.31 -23.03 16.34
CA TYR A 318 19.23 -24.31 15.65
C TYR A 318 18.08 -25.12 16.25
N ASN A 319 16.96 -25.25 15.55
CA ASN A 319 16.09 -26.41 15.74
C ASN A 319 16.79 -27.57 15.02
N ASN A 320 17.81 -28.14 15.68
CA ASN A 320 18.29 -29.45 15.31
C ASN A 320 17.17 -30.44 15.64
N THR A 321 16.72 -31.11 14.58
CA THR A 321 16.06 -32.41 14.65
C THR A 321 17.02 -33.44 15.23
#